data_AF-A0A2T9ZF35-F1
#
_entry.id   AF-A0A2T9ZF35-F1
#
_cell.length_a   1.000
_cell.length_b   1.000
_cell.length_c   1.000
_cell.angle_alpha   90.00
_cell.angle_beta   90.00
_cell.angle_gamma   90.00
#
_symmetry.space_group_name_H-M   'P 1'
#
loop_
_entity.id
_entity.type
_entity.pdbx_description
1 polymer ?
#
loop_
_entity_poly.entity_id
_entity_poly.type
_entity_poly.pdbx_seq_one_letter_code
_entity_poly.pdbx_strand_id
1 'polypeptide(L)'
;MTTYLGIPFTKDGIDWKTHIESTAKKAAGVLRFLRATCDSWPPLIRLFLFRAFVASIWEYGVPLLFLTDKQLLATYQEIQDDAPFWIFDKKNRKGKSYIQLAHSFAMTERVVDRFSSLLTRFGLHFEMSNESNPLRTLVDFFRFKKIELSSESLVSKGIYSTLDYRAIMDSAPYGTKRKKLFLDEAVKKRKIKSLSKGKPGTIISRVLPESRNENNGIDVSLYISDKTGSRNAVKWRFNTFGIDQNAQFVKVFLV
;
A
#
# COMPACT_ATOMS: atom_id res chain seq x y z
N MET A 1 24.38 0.43 19.81
CA MET A 1 23.39 0.32 18.72
C MET A 1 23.69 1.44 17.74
N THR A 2 23.92 1.10 16.47
CA THR A 2 24.36 2.07 15.46
C THR A 2 23.28 2.21 14.41
N THR A 3 23.09 3.40 13.85
CA THR A 3 22.13 3.65 12.77
C THR A 3 22.89 3.96 11.49
N TYR A 4 22.54 3.28 10.40
CA TYR A 4 23.06 3.55 9.07
C TYR A 4 21.90 3.85 8.13
N LEU A 5 21.89 5.03 7.49
CA LEU A 5 20.81 5.52 6.63
C LEU A 5 19.41 5.42 7.27
N GLY A 6 19.33 5.62 8.59
CA GLY A 6 18.06 5.52 9.34
C GLY A 6 17.63 4.09 9.69
N ILE A 7 18.42 3.07 9.34
CA ILE A 7 18.18 1.67 9.71
C ILE A 7 19.06 1.33 10.93
N PRO A 8 18.48 0.83 12.03
CA PRO A 8 19.22 0.41 13.21
C PRO A 8 19.88 -0.97 13.02
N PHE A 9 21.10 -1.10 13.55
CA PHE A 9 21.90 -2.32 13.51
C PHE A 9 22.34 -2.75 14.91
N THR A 10 22.35 -4.06 15.12
CA THR A 10 23.01 -4.77 16.21
C THR A 10 24.24 -5.51 15.68
N LYS A 11 24.96 -6.20 16.57
CA LYS A 11 26.05 -7.12 16.17
C LYS A 11 25.57 -8.26 15.26
N ASP A 12 24.28 -8.59 15.32
CA ASP A 12 23.67 -9.72 14.62
C ASP A 12 22.97 -9.28 13.32
N GLY A 13 23.08 -8.02 12.92
CA GLY A 13 22.50 -7.46 11.70
C GLY A 13 21.45 -6.39 11.96
N ILE A 14 20.48 -6.25 11.05
CA ILE A 14 19.45 -5.20 11.12
C ILE A 14 18.49 -5.49 12.28
N ASP A 15 18.25 -4.48 13.12
CA ASP A 15 17.26 -4.51 14.18
C ASP A 15 15.87 -4.15 13.63
N TRP A 16 15.19 -5.14 13.06
CA TRP A 16 13.88 -4.93 12.44
C TRP A 16 12.81 -4.47 13.42
N LYS A 17 12.86 -4.97 14.66
CA LYS A 17 11.90 -4.59 15.70
C LYS A 17 12.03 -3.11 16.01
N THR A 18 13.24 -2.66 16.35
CA THR A 18 13.47 -1.24 16.66
C THR A 18 13.23 -0.34 15.45
N HIS A 19 13.56 -0.79 14.24
CA HIS A 19 13.26 -0.05 13.02
C HIS A 19 11.75 0.19 12.88
N ILE A 20 10.95 -0.88 12.92
CA ILE A 20 9.50 -0.83 12.72
C ILE A 20 8.82 -0.03 13.83
N GLU A 21 9.21 -0.19 15.08
CA GLU A 21 8.66 0.58 16.20
C GLU A 21 8.91 2.09 16.01
N SER A 22 10.13 2.47 15.62
CA SER A 22 10.52 3.86 15.41
C SER A 22 9.78 4.51 14.23
N THR A 23 9.74 3.83 13.08
CA THR A 23 9.05 4.33 11.88
C THR A 23 7.53 4.34 12.04
N ALA A 24 6.95 3.34 12.72
CA ALA A 24 5.52 3.33 13.03
C ALA A 24 5.15 4.49 13.95
N LYS A 25 5.94 4.72 15.01
CA LYS A 25 5.75 5.88 15.91
C LYS A 25 5.84 7.20 15.13
N LYS A 26 6.83 7.34 14.24
CA LYS A 26 6.96 8.52 13.38
C LYS A 26 5.75 8.70 12.47
N ALA A 27 5.31 7.65 11.80
CA ALA A 27 4.17 7.70 10.89
C ALA A 27 2.85 8.01 11.61
N ALA A 28 2.62 7.42 12.79
CA ALA A 28 1.49 7.75 13.64
C ALA A 28 1.53 9.23 14.10
N GLY A 29 2.72 9.75 14.42
CA GLY A 29 2.93 11.16 14.74
C GLY A 29 2.57 12.09 13.57
N VAL A 30 3.03 11.77 12.36
CA VAL A 30 2.70 12.53 11.15
C VAL A 30 1.20 12.47 10.84
N LEU A 31 0.57 11.29 10.95
CA LEU A 31 -0.88 11.17 10.75
C LEU A 31 -1.67 12.00 11.76
N ARG A 32 -1.23 12.03 13.03
CA ARG A 32 -1.85 12.87 14.08
C ARG A 32 -1.69 14.35 13.79
N PHE A 33 -0.52 14.77 13.32
CA PHE A 33 -0.28 16.15 12.89
C PHE A 33 -1.20 16.54 11.73
N LEU A 34 -1.26 15.72 10.68
CA LEU A 34 -2.14 15.96 9.52
C LEU A 34 -3.63 16.01 9.92
N ARG A 35 -4.03 15.20 10.90
CA ARG A 35 -5.37 15.29 11.51
C ARG A 35 -5.61 16.63 12.20
N ALA A 36 -4.64 17.15 12.94
CA ALA A 36 -4.82 18.43 13.60
C ALA A 36 -4.87 19.61 12.62
N THR A 37 -4.12 19.55 11.51
CA THR A 37 -3.93 20.72 10.62
C THR A 37 -4.77 20.68 9.35
N CYS A 38 -5.15 19.50 8.86
CA CYS A 38 -5.74 19.30 7.54
C CYS A 38 -7.15 18.68 7.60
N ASP A 39 -7.81 18.65 8.76
CA ASP A 39 -9.15 18.04 8.88
C ASP A 39 -10.28 18.83 8.22
N SER A 40 -10.01 20.03 7.73
CA SER A 40 -10.94 20.77 6.88
C SER A 40 -10.72 20.51 5.39
N TRP A 41 -9.66 19.78 4.99
CA TRP A 41 -9.28 19.67 3.59
C TRP A 41 -10.13 18.65 2.83
N PRO A 42 -10.25 18.73 1.49
CA PRO A 42 -11.00 17.75 0.70
C PRO A 42 -10.43 16.32 0.85
N PRO A 43 -11.28 15.27 0.83
CA PRO A 43 -10.86 13.88 1.01
C PRO A 43 -9.72 13.44 0.08
N LEU A 44 -9.77 13.83 -1.19
CA LEU A 44 -8.74 13.50 -2.17
C LEU A 44 -7.36 14.05 -1.78
N ILE A 45 -7.31 15.27 -1.25
CA ILE A 45 -6.05 15.87 -0.80
C ILE A 45 -5.52 15.14 0.43
N ARG A 46 -6.39 14.77 1.40
CA ARG A 46 -5.97 13.96 2.55
C ARG A 46 -5.38 12.62 2.13
N LEU A 47 -5.98 11.97 1.14
CA LEU A 47 -5.45 10.71 0.57
C LEU A 47 -4.06 10.90 -0.03
N PHE A 48 -3.82 11.99 -0.74
CA PHE A 48 -2.49 12.31 -1.28
C PHE A 48 -1.48 12.62 -0.18
N LEU A 49 -1.86 13.40 0.83
CA LEU A 49 -1.00 13.69 1.99
C LEU A 49 -0.65 12.41 2.77
N PHE A 50 -1.62 11.52 2.97
CA PHE A 50 -1.39 10.21 3.59
C PHE A 50 -0.33 9.42 2.81
N ARG A 51 -0.51 9.26 1.50
CA ARG A 51 0.42 8.50 0.65
C ARG A 51 1.82 9.13 0.63
N ALA A 52 1.89 10.45 0.54
CA ALA A 52 3.15 11.19 0.42
C ALA A 52 3.96 11.26 1.72
N PHE A 53 3.30 11.42 2.87
CA PHE A 53 3.99 11.73 4.13
C PHE A 53 3.88 10.66 5.21
N VAL A 54 2.84 9.82 5.17
CA VAL A 54 2.64 8.75 6.17
C VAL A 54 3.11 7.42 5.60
N ALA A 55 2.52 6.99 4.47
CA ALA A 55 2.85 5.70 3.88
C ALA A 55 4.31 5.62 3.42
N SER A 56 4.85 6.71 2.87
CA SER A 56 6.24 6.81 2.44
C SER A 56 7.26 6.46 3.53
N ILE A 57 6.94 6.69 4.81
CA ILE A 57 7.83 6.44 5.95
C ILE A 57 8.18 4.95 6.04
N TRP A 58 7.19 4.06 5.90
CA TRP A 58 7.44 2.63 5.91
C TRP A 58 7.68 2.05 4.52
N GLU A 59 7.17 2.69 3.44
CA GLU A 59 7.36 2.22 2.06
C GLU A 59 8.83 2.26 1.61
N TYR A 60 9.64 3.17 2.16
CA TYR A 60 11.05 3.32 1.83
C TYR A 60 11.88 2.05 2.05
N GLY A 61 11.68 1.35 3.17
CA GLY A 61 12.44 0.16 3.55
C GLY A 61 11.87 -1.16 3.03
N VAL A 62 10.77 -1.12 2.26
CA VAL A 62 9.95 -2.30 1.95
C VAL A 62 10.71 -3.47 1.35
N PRO A 63 11.61 -3.27 0.36
CA PRO A 63 12.32 -4.41 -0.22
C PRO A 63 13.12 -5.23 0.81
N LEU A 64 13.50 -4.59 1.91
CA LEU A 64 14.22 -5.22 3.01
C LEU A 64 13.26 -5.77 4.08
N LEU A 65 12.15 -5.06 4.34
CA LEU A 65 11.17 -5.39 5.37
C LEU A 65 10.24 -6.56 5.02
N PHE A 66 9.93 -6.79 3.74
CA PHE A 66 8.95 -7.82 3.37
C PHE A 66 9.38 -9.24 3.72
N LEU A 67 10.69 -9.47 3.87
CA LEU A 67 11.27 -10.77 4.22
C LEU A 67 11.46 -10.97 5.72
N THR A 68 11.04 -10.00 6.54
CA THR A 68 11.05 -10.11 8.00
C THR A 68 9.78 -10.81 8.49
N ASP A 69 9.69 -11.03 9.80
CA ASP A 69 8.47 -11.54 10.41
C ASP A 69 7.29 -10.59 10.12
N LYS A 70 6.24 -11.15 9.50
CA LYS A 70 5.02 -10.44 9.13
C LYS A 70 4.24 -9.96 10.36
N GLN A 71 4.41 -10.61 11.51
CA GLN A 71 3.76 -10.19 12.76
C GLN A 71 4.20 -8.80 13.20
N LEU A 72 5.45 -8.43 12.92
CA LEU A 72 5.98 -7.09 13.24
C LEU A 72 5.26 -5.98 12.47
N LEU A 73 4.66 -6.29 11.31
CA LEU A 73 3.96 -5.31 10.46
C LEU A 73 2.56 -4.93 10.98
N ALA A 74 2.10 -5.52 12.09
CA ALA A 74 0.79 -5.24 12.67
C ALA A 74 0.63 -3.76 13.02
N THR A 75 1.67 -3.12 13.55
CA THR A 75 1.64 -1.69 13.92
C THR A 75 1.48 -0.78 12.71
N TYR A 76 2.11 -1.10 11.58
CA TYR A 76 1.84 -0.40 10.32
C TYR A 76 0.41 -0.65 9.84
N GLN A 77 -0.11 -1.88 10.01
CA GLN A 77 -1.47 -2.20 9.58
C GLN A 77 -2.51 -1.42 10.39
N GLU A 78 -2.30 -1.19 11.68
CA GLU A 78 -3.20 -0.35 12.49
C GLU A 78 -3.23 1.10 11.98
N ILE A 79 -2.07 1.68 11.66
CA ILE A 79 -2.00 3.04 11.09
C ILE A 79 -2.66 3.07 9.70
N GLN A 80 -2.41 2.04 8.89
CA GLN A 80 -2.99 1.87 7.56
C GLN A 80 -4.51 1.75 7.62
N ASP A 81 -5.06 0.99 8.57
CA ASP A 81 -6.50 0.79 8.78
C ASP A 81 -7.21 2.05 9.27
N ASP A 82 -6.52 2.87 10.07
CA ASP A 82 -7.08 4.09 10.64
C ASP A 82 -7.07 5.28 9.66
N ALA A 83 -6.15 5.29 8.69
CA ALA A 83 -5.99 6.39 7.75
C ALA A 83 -7.20 6.63 6.83
N PRO A 84 -7.83 5.63 6.19
CA PRO A 84 -9.03 5.82 5.37
C PRO A 84 -10.17 6.52 6.11
N PHE A 85 -10.38 6.21 7.39
CA PHE A 85 -11.45 6.84 8.17
C PHE A 85 -11.20 8.34 8.38
N TRP A 86 -9.95 8.75 8.60
CA TRP A 86 -9.61 10.17 8.59
C TRP A 86 -9.76 10.83 7.21
N ILE A 87 -9.35 10.13 6.16
CA ILE A 87 -9.49 10.61 4.77
C ILE A 87 -10.94 10.93 4.45
N PHE A 88 -11.88 10.10 4.93
CA PHE A 88 -13.31 10.23 4.69
C PHE A 88 -14.08 11.03 5.74
N ASP A 89 -13.41 11.54 6.78
CA ASP A 89 -14.07 12.19 7.91
C ASP A 89 -15.16 11.30 8.54
N LYS A 90 -14.78 10.04 8.83
CA LYS A 90 -15.65 9.03 9.41
C LYS A 90 -15.08 8.51 10.71
N LYS A 91 -15.97 8.18 11.65
CA LYS A 91 -15.58 7.44 12.85
C LYS A 91 -15.17 6.03 12.44
N ASN A 92 -14.01 5.60 12.94
CA ASN A 92 -13.53 4.24 12.73
C ASN A 92 -14.52 3.25 13.38
N ARG A 93 -15.23 2.48 12.55
CA ARG A 93 -16.08 1.38 13.02
C ARG A 93 -15.24 0.11 12.98
N LYS A 94 -15.09 -0.55 14.13
CA LYS A 94 -14.25 -1.76 14.34
C LYS A 94 -14.66 -3.01 13.53
N GLY A 95 -15.54 -2.89 12.54
CA GLY A 95 -15.95 -4.02 11.69
C GLY A 95 -15.00 -4.24 10.52
N LYS A 96 -14.48 -5.46 10.37
CA LYS A 96 -13.56 -5.84 9.27
C LYS A 96 -14.11 -5.49 7.88
N SER A 97 -15.43 -5.65 7.67
CA SER A 97 -16.09 -5.32 6.40
C SER A 97 -16.06 -3.81 6.08
N TYR A 98 -16.12 -2.97 7.11
CA TYR A 98 -16.10 -1.50 6.97
C TYR A 98 -14.69 -0.98 6.73
N ILE A 99 -13.70 -1.54 7.44
CA ILE A 99 -12.28 -1.28 7.18
C ILE A 99 -11.97 -1.63 5.73
N GLN A 100 -12.37 -2.81 5.27
CA GLN A 100 -12.15 -3.24 3.88
C GLN A 100 -12.82 -2.30 2.87
N LEU A 101 -14.03 -1.81 3.15
CA LEU A 101 -14.72 -0.86 2.27
C LEU A 101 -13.99 0.49 2.21
N ALA A 102 -13.53 1.02 3.35
CA ALA A 102 -12.80 2.28 3.38
C ALA A 102 -11.48 2.16 2.61
N HIS A 103 -10.74 1.06 2.77
CA HIS A 103 -9.57 0.74 1.95
C HIS A 103 -9.89 0.67 0.47
N SER A 104 -11.02 0.05 0.14
CA SER A 104 -11.52 -0.03 -1.21
C SER A 104 -11.67 1.36 -1.81
N PHE A 105 -12.43 2.25 -1.18
CA PHE A 105 -12.70 3.59 -1.71
C PHE A 105 -11.44 4.46 -1.82
N ALA A 106 -10.55 4.39 -0.83
CA ALA A 106 -9.29 5.13 -0.83
C ALA A 106 -8.21 4.50 -1.73
N MET A 107 -8.49 3.29 -2.25
CA MET A 107 -7.54 2.47 -2.99
C MET A 107 -6.21 2.28 -2.26
N THR A 108 -6.30 2.00 -0.95
CA THR A 108 -5.18 1.78 -0.03
C THR A 108 -5.10 0.28 0.30
N GLU A 109 -4.03 -0.39 -0.14
CA GLU A 109 -3.80 -1.81 0.11
C GLU A 109 -3.56 -2.09 1.60
N ARG A 110 -3.76 -3.34 2.04
CA ARG A 110 -3.16 -3.81 3.30
C ARG A 110 -1.65 -3.70 3.20
N VAL A 111 -0.97 -3.51 4.32
CA VAL A 111 0.49 -3.29 4.37
C VAL A 111 1.24 -4.43 3.68
N VAL A 112 0.87 -5.69 3.97
CA VAL A 112 1.52 -6.86 3.35
C VAL A 112 1.31 -6.91 1.84
N ASP A 113 0.10 -6.59 1.36
CA ASP A 113 -0.21 -6.59 -0.08
C ASP A 113 0.57 -5.45 -0.78
N ARG A 114 0.62 -4.26 -0.16
CA ARG A 114 1.39 -3.12 -0.63
C ARG A 114 2.88 -3.45 -0.71
N PHE A 115 3.41 -4.13 0.30
CA PHE A 115 4.82 -4.49 0.34
C PHE A 115 5.17 -5.48 -0.76
N SER A 116 4.32 -6.49 -0.98
CA SER A 116 4.45 -7.39 -2.13
C SER A 116 4.46 -6.61 -3.44
N SER A 117 3.53 -5.67 -3.65
CA SER A 117 3.45 -4.86 -4.88
C SER A 117 4.71 -4.02 -5.12
N LEU A 118 5.29 -3.45 -4.07
CA LEU A 118 6.55 -2.70 -4.15
C LEU A 118 7.74 -3.62 -4.41
N LEU A 119 7.79 -4.79 -3.78
CA LEU A 119 8.86 -5.76 -3.98
C LEU A 119 8.83 -6.39 -5.38
N THR A 120 7.64 -6.63 -5.94
CA THR A 120 7.46 -7.00 -7.35
C THR A 120 8.07 -5.95 -8.29
N ARG A 121 7.81 -4.66 -8.02
CA ARG A 121 8.42 -3.56 -8.80
C ARG A 121 9.93 -3.46 -8.61
N PHE A 122 10.41 -3.74 -7.40
CA PHE A 122 11.84 -3.79 -7.11
C PHE A 122 12.55 -4.87 -7.93
N GLY A 123 11.94 -6.05 -8.13
CA GLY A 123 12.49 -7.09 -9.01
C GLY A 123 12.75 -6.58 -10.43
N LEU A 124 11.81 -5.83 -11.00
CA LEU A 124 12.01 -5.21 -12.32
C LEU A 124 13.10 -4.15 -12.30
N HIS A 125 13.15 -3.30 -11.26
CA HIS A 125 14.20 -2.30 -11.11
C HIS A 125 15.59 -2.93 -11.01
N PHE A 126 15.71 -4.07 -10.32
CA PHE A 126 16.94 -4.82 -10.24
C PHE A 126 17.32 -5.41 -11.61
N GLU A 127 16.39 -6.05 -12.32
CA GLU A 127 16.64 -6.62 -13.65
C GLU A 127 17.10 -5.55 -14.65
N MET A 128 16.48 -4.37 -14.61
CA MET A 128 16.81 -3.24 -15.49
C MET A 128 18.00 -2.41 -14.99
N SER A 129 18.59 -2.74 -13.84
CA SER A 129 19.70 -1.98 -13.27
C SER A 129 20.98 -2.17 -14.09
N ASN A 130 21.82 -1.13 -14.11
CA ASN A 130 23.14 -1.18 -14.74
C ASN A 130 23.99 -2.32 -14.12
N GLU A 131 24.86 -2.95 -14.90
CA GLU A 131 25.78 -4.00 -14.43
C GLU A 131 26.71 -3.52 -13.31
N SER A 132 27.05 -2.23 -13.29
CA SER A 132 27.79 -1.56 -12.22
C SER A 132 26.96 -1.24 -10.97
N ASN A 133 25.67 -1.58 -10.95
CA ASN A 133 24.86 -1.42 -9.76
C ASN A 133 25.45 -2.28 -8.61
N PRO A 134 25.75 -1.70 -7.43
CA PRO A 134 26.43 -2.42 -6.37
C PRO A 134 25.71 -3.70 -5.92
N LEU A 135 24.37 -3.70 -5.89
CA LEU A 135 23.61 -4.89 -5.53
C LEU A 135 23.71 -5.96 -6.63
N ARG A 136 23.69 -5.58 -7.90
CA ARG A 136 23.85 -6.51 -9.01
C ARG A 136 25.24 -7.14 -9.02
N THR A 137 26.28 -6.33 -8.89
CA THR A 137 27.67 -6.80 -8.75
C THR A 137 27.82 -7.76 -7.56
N LEU A 138 27.20 -7.44 -6.42
CA LEU A 138 27.23 -8.29 -5.23
C LEU A 138 26.53 -9.65 -5.44
N VAL A 139 25.33 -9.63 -6.02
CA VAL A 139 24.55 -10.84 -6.34
C VAL A 139 25.31 -11.73 -7.31
N ASP A 140 25.85 -11.13 -8.38
CA ASP A 140 26.62 -11.82 -9.40
C ASP A 140 27.90 -12.41 -8.80
N PHE A 141 28.63 -11.65 -7.97
CA PHE A 141 29.81 -12.13 -7.26
C PHE A 141 29.52 -13.41 -6.46
N PHE A 142 28.48 -13.40 -5.63
CA PHE A 142 28.13 -14.57 -4.82
C PHE A 142 27.70 -15.77 -5.68
N ARG A 143 26.95 -15.52 -6.77
CA ARG A 143 26.53 -16.55 -7.73
C ARG A 143 27.73 -17.18 -8.44
N PHE A 144 28.64 -16.36 -8.99
CA PHE A 144 29.80 -16.84 -9.74
C PHE A 144 30.82 -17.55 -8.86
N LYS A 145 31.04 -17.04 -7.64
CA LYS A 145 31.98 -17.63 -6.69
C LYS A 145 31.41 -18.83 -5.92
N LYS A 146 30.13 -19.16 -6.10
CA LYS A 146 29.41 -20.22 -5.37
C LYS A 146 29.61 -20.10 -3.84
N ILE A 147 29.67 -18.87 -3.34
CA ILE A 147 29.82 -18.61 -1.92
C ILE A 147 28.46 -18.84 -1.28
N GLU A 148 28.41 -19.74 -0.31
CA GLU A 148 27.21 -19.92 0.51
C GLU A 148 27.00 -18.70 1.38
N LEU A 149 25.88 -18.04 1.14
CA LEU A 149 25.42 -16.95 1.98
C LEU A 149 24.60 -17.53 3.13
N SER A 150 24.68 -16.88 4.30
CA SER A 150 23.79 -17.18 5.42
C SER A 150 22.32 -17.21 4.96
N SER A 151 21.54 -18.12 5.53
CA SER A 151 20.08 -18.19 5.33
C SER A 151 19.39 -16.87 5.70
N GLU A 152 20.01 -16.06 6.56
CA GLU A 152 19.50 -14.76 6.98
C GLU A 152 19.80 -13.62 5.99
N SER A 153 20.71 -13.83 5.04
CA SER A 153 21.01 -12.84 4.01
C SER A 153 19.80 -12.58 3.12
N LEU A 154 19.50 -11.30 2.92
CA LEU A 154 18.43 -10.85 2.02
C LEU A 154 18.66 -11.30 0.57
N VAL A 155 19.94 -11.38 0.15
CA VAL A 155 20.32 -11.91 -1.17
C VAL A 155 19.97 -13.40 -1.28
N SER A 156 20.27 -14.21 -0.26
CA SER A 156 19.87 -15.63 -0.20
C SER A 156 18.37 -15.81 -0.24
N LYS A 157 17.64 -14.94 0.47
CA LYS A 157 16.17 -14.94 0.49
C LYS A 157 15.54 -14.40 -0.80
N GLY A 158 16.36 -13.98 -1.78
CA GLY A 158 15.89 -13.60 -3.11
C GLY A 158 15.13 -12.27 -3.16
N ILE A 159 15.58 -11.24 -2.43
CA ILE A 159 14.95 -9.89 -2.47
C ILE A 159 14.69 -9.36 -3.89
N TYR A 160 15.51 -9.74 -4.87
CA TYR A 160 15.42 -9.28 -6.24
C TYR A 160 14.62 -10.21 -7.17
N SER A 161 14.19 -11.39 -6.72
CA SER A 161 13.52 -12.41 -7.56
C SER A 161 12.42 -13.14 -6.80
N THR A 162 11.45 -12.37 -6.33
CA THR A 162 10.30 -12.94 -5.61
C THR A 162 9.43 -13.84 -6.49
N LEU A 163 8.67 -14.73 -5.85
CA LEU A 163 7.70 -15.57 -6.54
C LEU A 163 6.67 -14.74 -7.31
N ASP A 164 6.17 -13.65 -6.71
CA ASP A 164 5.21 -12.76 -7.36
C ASP A 164 5.81 -12.07 -8.60
N TYR A 165 7.06 -11.61 -8.50
CA TYR A 165 7.76 -11.03 -9.64
C TYR A 165 7.92 -12.02 -10.78
N ARG A 166 8.45 -13.21 -10.48
CA ARG A 166 8.65 -14.28 -11.47
C ARG A 166 7.33 -14.70 -12.11
N ALA A 167 6.30 -14.99 -11.31
CA ALA A 167 4.99 -15.39 -11.82
C ALA A 167 4.38 -14.37 -12.80
N ILE A 168 4.54 -13.07 -12.53
CA ILE A 168 4.09 -12.02 -13.44
C ILE A 168 4.96 -12.02 -14.70
N MET A 169 6.29 -11.96 -14.56
CA MET A 169 7.19 -11.82 -15.72
C MET A 169 7.24 -13.06 -16.61
N ASP A 170 7.08 -14.26 -16.06
CA ASP A 170 7.00 -15.51 -16.81
C ASP A 170 5.70 -15.59 -17.64
N SER A 171 4.65 -14.88 -17.22
CA SER A 171 3.41 -14.72 -17.99
C SER A 171 3.46 -13.61 -19.03
N ALA A 172 4.56 -12.83 -19.08
CA ALA A 172 4.69 -11.74 -20.04
C ALA A 172 4.83 -12.30 -21.46
N PRO A 173 4.10 -11.73 -22.46
CA PRO A 173 4.26 -12.13 -23.85
C PRO A 173 5.73 -12.05 -24.30
N TYR A 174 6.16 -13.03 -25.09
CA TYR A 174 7.53 -13.06 -25.61
C TYR A 174 7.86 -11.76 -26.37
N GLY A 175 9.04 -11.19 -26.11
CA GLY A 175 9.46 -9.94 -26.75
C GLY A 175 8.77 -8.67 -26.21
N THR A 176 8.14 -8.71 -25.03
CA THR A 176 7.57 -7.51 -24.39
C THR A 176 8.63 -6.42 -24.19
N LYS A 177 8.70 -5.47 -25.11
CA LYS A 177 9.60 -4.28 -25.03
C LYS A 177 9.19 -3.33 -23.90
N ARG A 178 7.96 -3.43 -23.40
CA ARG A 178 7.39 -2.56 -22.35
C ARG A 178 7.15 -3.32 -21.04
N LYS A 179 8.18 -4.04 -20.54
CA LYS A 179 8.11 -4.83 -19.28
C LYS A 179 7.52 -4.04 -18.11
N LYS A 180 7.92 -2.77 -17.97
CA LYS A 180 7.37 -1.85 -16.96
C LYS A 180 5.86 -1.68 -17.05
N LEU A 181 5.33 -1.40 -18.25
CA LEU A 181 3.90 -1.20 -18.45
C LEU A 181 3.11 -2.48 -18.12
N PHE A 182 3.60 -3.63 -18.60
CA PHE A 182 2.99 -4.93 -18.33
C PHE A 182 2.95 -5.23 -16.82
N LEU A 183 4.06 -5.04 -16.11
CA LEU A 183 4.13 -5.26 -14.67
C LEU A 183 3.24 -4.29 -13.89
N ASP A 184 3.20 -3.00 -14.29
CA ASP A 184 2.35 -2.01 -13.65
C ASP A 184 0.85 -2.33 -13.83
N GLU A 185 0.44 -2.80 -15.01
CA GLU A 185 -0.92 -3.28 -15.24
C GLU A 185 -1.25 -4.53 -14.42
N ALA A 186 -0.34 -5.51 -14.35
CA ALA A 186 -0.53 -6.71 -13.56
C ALA A 186 -0.68 -6.39 -12.06
N VAL A 187 0.19 -5.53 -11.52
CA VAL A 187 0.12 -5.05 -10.14
C VAL A 187 -1.17 -4.27 -9.90
N LYS A 188 -1.59 -3.39 -10.83
CA LYS A 188 -2.87 -2.67 -10.74
C LYS A 188 -4.06 -3.62 -10.71
N LYS A 189 -4.10 -4.62 -11.60
CA LYS A 189 -5.16 -5.65 -11.64
C LYS A 189 -5.22 -6.45 -10.33
N ARG A 190 -4.06 -6.87 -9.80
CA ARG A 190 -3.97 -7.56 -8.50
C ARG A 190 -4.49 -6.69 -7.35
N LYS A 191 -4.10 -5.40 -7.34
CA LYS A 191 -4.56 -4.42 -6.36
C LYS A 191 -6.07 -4.25 -6.38
N ILE A 192 -6.67 -4.02 -7.55
CA ILE A 192 -8.12 -3.94 -7.73
C ILE A 192 -8.78 -5.25 -7.28
N LYS A 193 -8.22 -6.39 -7.65
CA LYS A 193 -8.74 -7.70 -7.22
C LYS A 193 -8.75 -7.83 -5.69
N SER A 194 -7.68 -7.44 -5.01
CA SER A 194 -7.61 -7.51 -3.53
C SER A 194 -8.60 -6.55 -2.85
N LEU A 195 -8.73 -5.34 -3.40
CA LEU A 195 -9.56 -4.28 -2.84
C LEU A 195 -11.01 -4.30 -3.30
N SER A 196 -11.37 -5.10 -4.30
CA SER A 196 -12.74 -5.17 -4.85
C SER A 196 -13.34 -6.57 -4.75
N LYS A 197 -12.54 -7.63 -4.52
CA LYS A 197 -13.09 -8.97 -4.24
C LYS A 197 -13.37 -9.14 -2.76
N GLY A 198 -14.64 -9.15 -2.42
CA GLY A 198 -15.12 -9.81 -1.21
C GLY A 198 -15.77 -11.14 -1.54
N LYS A 199 -15.99 -11.99 -0.53
CA LYS A 199 -16.86 -13.16 -0.68
C LYS A 199 -18.25 -12.69 -1.18
N PRO A 200 -18.96 -13.45 -2.02
CA PRO A 200 -20.35 -13.17 -2.32
C PRO A 200 -21.14 -12.87 -1.03
N GLY A 201 -21.90 -11.76 -1.03
CA GLY A 201 -22.66 -11.30 0.15
C GLY A 201 -21.92 -10.30 1.05
N THR A 202 -20.65 -10.00 0.81
CA THR A 202 -19.94 -8.92 1.53
C THR A 202 -20.29 -7.53 1.01
N ILE A 203 -20.16 -6.51 1.86
CA ILE A 203 -20.48 -5.11 1.51
C ILE A 203 -19.69 -4.64 0.27
N ILE A 204 -18.43 -5.05 0.15
CA ILE A 204 -17.54 -4.62 -0.93
C ILE A 204 -17.93 -5.20 -2.29
N SER A 205 -18.57 -6.37 -2.34
CA SER A 205 -19.04 -6.98 -3.60
C SER A 205 -20.21 -6.22 -4.22
N ARG A 206 -20.80 -5.26 -3.48
CA ARG A 206 -21.87 -4.38 -3.96
C ARG A 206 -21.34 -3.08 -4.56
N VAL A 207 -20.03 -2.85 -4.52
CA VAL A 207 -19.42 -1.66 -5.12
C VAL A 207 -19.32 -1.86 -6.63
N LEU A 208 -20.02 -1.03 -7.37
CA LEU A 208 -20.03 -1.04 -8.83
C LEU A 208 -18.65 -0.65 -9.42
N PRO A 209 -18.16 -1.35 -10.47
CA PRO A 209 -16.92 -0.99 -11.16
C PRO A 209 -16.89 0.45 -11.68
N GLU A 210 -18.03 0.98 -12.12
CA GLU A 210 -18.20 2.33 -12.67
C GLU A 210 -18.07 3.42 -11.60
N SER A 211 -18.18 3.06 -10.32
CA SER A 211 -17.91 3.98 -9.20
C SER A 211 -16.41 4.23 -8.99
N ARG A 212 -15.54 3.78 -9.90
CA ARG A 212 -14.08 3.86 -9.79
C ARG A 212 -13.49 4.75 -10.87
N ASN A 213 -12.54 5.57 -10.46
CA ASN A 213 -11.71 6.31 -11.40
C ASN A 213 -10.87 5.32 -12.24
N GLU A 214 -10.98 5.39 -13.56
CA GLU A 214 -10.34 4.45 -14.49
C GLU A 214 -8.81 4.41 -14.37
N ASN A 215 -8.21 5.56 -14.05
CA ASN A 215 -6.75 5.69 -14.00
C ASN A 215 -6.16 5.02 -12.76
N ASN A 216 -6.80 5.14 -11.60
CA ASN A 216 -6.19 4.74 -10.34
C ASN A 216 -7.05 3.91 -9.39
N GLY A 217 -8.32 3.65 -9.71
CA GLY A 217 -9.24 2.80 -8.94
C GLY A 217 -9.82 3.44 -7.66
N ILE A 218 -9.49 4.70 -7.37
CA ILE A 218 -10.10 5.45 -6.25
C ILE A 218 -11.59 5.66 -6.54
N ASP A 219 -12.42 5.70 -5.51
CA ASP A 219 -13.85 5.98 -5.67
C ASP A 219 -14.08 7.37 -6.30
N VAL A 220 -15.01 7.47 -7.25
CA VAL A 220 -15.29 8.72 -7.97
C VAL A 220 -15.81 9.85 -7.08
N SER A 221 -16.37 9.53 -5.90
CA SER A 221 -16.86 10.54 -4.95
C SER A 221 -15.75 11.47 -4.43
N LEU A 222 -14.48 11.06 -4.48
CA LEU A 222 -13.34 11.90 -4.12
C LEU A 222 -12.99 12.93 -5.22
N TYR A 223 -13.47 12.74 -6.45
CA TYR A 223 -13.15 13.60 -7.60
C TYR A 223 -14.14 14.73 -7.82
N ILE A 224 -15.20 14.81 -7.02
CA ILE A 224 -16.13 15.93 -7.06
C ILE A 224 -15.38 17.21 -6.65
N SER A 225 -15.38 18.20 -7.54
CA SER A 225 -14.61 19.44 -7.39
C SER A 225 -15.07 20.26 -6.19
N ASP A 226 -16.38 20.31 -5.94
CA ASP A 226 -16.93 20.95 -4.76
C ASP A 226 -16.64 20.12 -3.49
N LYS A 227 -16.02 20.77 -2.50
CA LYS A 227 -15.67 20.16 -1.21
C LYS A 227 -16.91 19.63 -0.49
N THR A 228 -18.00 20.37 -0.50
CA THR A 228 -19.24 19.97 0.18
C THR A 228 -19.90 18.80 -0.55
N GLY A 229 -19.95 18.85 -1.87
CA GLY A 229 -20.42 17.79 -2.75
C GLY A 229 -19.62 16.49 -2.58
N SER A 230 -18.29 16.56 -2.55
CA SER A 230 -17.44 15.39 -2.30
C SER A 230 -17.72 14.78 -0.92
N ARG A 231 -17.83 15.60 0.13
CA ARG A 231 -18.17 15.12 1.49
C ARG A 231 -19.56 14.47 1.54
N ASN A 232 -20.55 15.07 0.89
CA ASN A 232 -21.91 14.54 0.83
C ASN A 232 -21.97 13.24 0.03
N ALA A 233 -21.25 13.14 -1.09
CA ALA A 233 -21.16 11.92 -1.87
C ALA A 233 -20.48 10.80 -1.08
N VAL A 234 -19.35 11.09 -0.42
CA VAL A 234 -18.69 10.14 0.49
C VAL A 234 -19.65 9.71 1.59
N LYS A 235 -20.33 10.65 2.25
CA LYS A 235 -21.33 10.33 3.28
C LYS A 235 -22.43 9.42 2.74
N TRP A 236 -23.01 9.74 1.59
CA TRP A 236 -24.02 8.93 0.94
C TRP A 236 -23.49 7.52 0.61
N ARG A 237 -22.29 7.41 0.05
CA ARG A 237 -21.64 6.11 -0.24
C ARG A 237 -21.51 5.27 1.03
N PHE A 238 -20.98 5.85 2.11
CA PHE A 238 -20.84 5.18 3.39
C PHE A 238 -22.21 4.79 4.00
N ASN A 239 -23.24 5.63 3.87
CA ASN A 239 -24.61 5.35 4.34
C ASN A 239 -25.28 4.20 3.57
N THR A 240 -25.13 4.17 2.24
CA THR A 240 -25.65 3.10 1.37
C THR A 240 -25.16 1.71 1.81
N PHE A 241 -23.97 1.66 2.43
CA PHE A 241 -23.38 0.46 2.98
C PHE A 241 -23.54 0.30 4.50
N GLY A 242 -24.37 1.14 5.14
CA GLY A 242 -24.72 1.05 6.56
C GLY A 242 -23.64 1.55 7.52
N ILE A 243 -22.68 2.36 7.07
CA ILE A 243 -21.59 2.90 7.90
C ILE A 243 -22.01 4.14 8.70
N ASP A 244 -23.13 4.78 8.37
CA ASP A 244 -23.68 5.88 9.17
C ASP A 244 -25.20 5.69 9.24
N GLN A 245 -25.68 5.02 10.29
CA GLN A 245 -27.12 4.77 10.50
C GLN A 245 -27.87 6.00 11.03
N ASN A 246 -27.20 7.14 11.22
CA ASN A 246 -27.79 8.36 11.78
C ASN A 246 -28.11 9.42 10.72
N ALA A 247 -27.94 9.14 9.43
CA ALA A 247 -28.14 10.13 8.37
C ALA A 247 -29.41 9.84 7.57
N GLN A 248 -30.42 10.70 7.76
CA GLN A 248 -31.62 10.73 6.91
C GLN A 248 -31.22 10.80 5.43
N PHE A 249 -31.88 9.97 4.62
CA PHE A 249 -31.65 9.84 3.18
C PHE A 249 -31.98 11.17 2.48
N VAL A 250 -30.96 11.96 2.17
CA VAL A 250 -31.10 13.03 1.17
C VAL A 250 -30.70 12.43 -0.18
N LYS A 251 -31.69 12.24 -1.07
CA LYS A 251 -31.46 11.88 -2.47
C LYS A 251 -30.76 13.05 -3.15
N VAL A 252 -29.45 12.96 -3.35
CA VAL A 252 -28.74 13.84 -4.28
C VAL A 252 -28.55 13.04 -5.56
N PHE A 253 -29.34 13.36 -6.58
CA PHE A 253 -29.12 12.88 -7.94
C PHE A 253 -27.84 13.55 -8.47
N LEU A 254 -26.82 12.77 -8.78
CA LEU A 254 -25.72 13.22 -9.63
C LEU A 254 -26.07 12.75 -11.04
N VAL A 255 -26.41 13.72 -11.90
CA VAL A 255 -26.48 13.59 -13.36
C VAL A 255 -25.07 13.80 -13.91
#